data_AF-T1FXV2-F1
#
_entry.id   AF-T1FXV2-F1
#
_cell.length_a   1.000
_cell.length_b   1.000
_cell.length_c   1.000
_cell.angle_alpha   90.00
_cell.angle_beta   90.00
_cell.angle_gamma   90.00
#
_symmetry.space_group_name_H-M   'P 1'
#
loop_
_entity.id
_entity.type
_entity.pdbx_description
1 polymer ?
#
loop_
_entity_poly.entity_id
_entity_poly.type
_entity_poly.pdbx_seq_one_letter_code
_entity_poly.pdbx_strand_id
1 'polypeptide(L)'
;MAEISEPKKSKYSKYDLMHMGREDLVNRFLNQQSQVDVEYLNDQLKKLNKEIIELKDVNVKFKNKINEQNLKEAMLAGKLERKDQEINDLLAQLHDIKQLQMPSSVQLQSCTLDPAVNVVIQNLTKDLETCKDALKLAQENLEASKFTPDSQLGKRLVEKIRVLQKENEELGQMIKTGSIAKLESELSLKQSVIDSSNIILEGMKSELEEDEEIICGLELVITNLTNELRLSVNHVDLLQQEL
;
A
#
# COMPACT_ATOMS: atom_id res chain seq x y z
N MET A 1 -34.73 19.47 -74.90
CA MET A 1 -34.77 19.31 -76.37
C MET A 1 -35.05 20.68 -76.95
N ALA A 2 -34.02 21.37 -77.43
CA ALA A 2 -34.16 22.56 -78.25
C ALA A 2 -33.83 22.13 -79.68
N GLU A 3 -34.77 22.28 -80.60
CA GLU A 3 -34.57 21.98 -82.02
C GLU A 3 -33.45 22.87 -82.56
N ILE A 4 -32.28 22.27 -82.79
CA ILE A 4 -31.21 22.90 -83.58
C ILE A 4 -31.62 22.71 -85.04
N SER A 5 -32.27 23.73 -85.60
CA SER A 5 -32.59 23.81 -87.03
C SER A 5 -31.31 23.71 -87.86
N GLU A 6 -31.25 22.73 -88.76
CA GLU A 6 -30.09 22.49 -89.64
C GLU A 6 -29.80 23.71 -90.55
N PRO A 7 -28.52 24.05 -90.79
CA PRO A 7 -28.17 25.11 -91.71
C PRO A 7 -28.49 24.66 -93.15
N LYS A 8 -29.54 25.25 -93.73
CA LYS A 8 -29.90 25.02 -95.13
C LYS A 8 -28.79 25.56 -96.04
N LYS A 9 -28.08 24.67 -96.73
CA LYS A 9 -27.15 25.04 -97.82
C LYS A 9 -27.96 25.61 -98.99
N SER A 10 -28.00 26.93 -99.11
CA SER A 10 -28.69 27.61 -100.20
C SER A 10 -27.91 27.42 -101.50
N LYS A 11 -28.38 26.52 -102.38
CA LYS A 11 -27.86 26.35 -103.75
C LYS A 11 -28.47 27.44 -104.63
N TYR A 12 -27.70 28.46 -104.99
CA TYR A 12 -28.11 29.52 -105.92
C TYR A 12 -27.58 29.26 -107.34
N SER A 13 -28.36 29.64 -108.35
CA SER A 13 -27.93 29.53 -109.76
C SER A 13 -26.92 30.62 -110.11
N LYS A 14 -26.06 30.36 -111.10
CA LYS A 14 -25.06 31.33 -111.61
C LYS A 14 -25.70 32.67 -112.03
N TYR A 15 -26.96 32.64 -112.45
CA TYR A 15 -27.75 33.82 -112.80
C TYR A 15 -28.01 34.73 -111.59
N ASP A 16 -28.39 34.15 -110.45
CA ASP A 16 -28.70 34.89 -109.22
C ASP A 16 -27.45 35.59 -108.65
N LEU A 17 -26.30 34.93 -108.78
CA LEU A 17 -24.99 35.44 -108.35
C LEU A 17 -24.51 36.66 -109.17
N MET A 18 -24.94 36.80 -110.42
CA MET A 18 -24.54 37.90 -111.31
C MET A 18 -25.40 39.17 -111.15
N HIS A 19 -26.57 39.08 -110.53
CA HIS A 19 -27.54 40.18 -110.41
C HIS A 19 -27.70 40.72 -108.98
N MET A 20 -26.83 40.30 -108.05
CA MET A 20 -26.85 40.73 -106.65
C MET A 20 -25.95 41.92 -106.36
N GLY A 21 -26.33 42.73 -105.37
CA GLY A 21 -25.54 43.86 -104.88
C GLY A 21 -24.28 43.42 -104.12
N ARG A 22 -23.26 44.28 -104.09
CA ARG A 22 -21.98 44.02 -103.42
C ARG A 22 -22.14 43.74 -101.91
N GLU A 23 -23.02 44.47 -101.23
CA GLU A 23 -23.30 44.25 -99.80
C GLU A 23 -23.94 42.89 -99.53
N ASP A 24 -24.86 42.44 -100.39
CA ASP A 24 -25.51 41.13 -100.27
C ASP A 24 -24.50 39.99 -100.44
N LEU A 25 -23.55 40.13 -101.37
CA LEU A 25 -22.46 39.17 -101.55
C LEU A 25 -21.53 39.12 -100.33
N VAL A 26 -21.19 40.27 -99.73
CA VAL A 26 -20.35 40.34 -98.51
C VAL A 26 -21.06 39.71 -97.32
N ASN A 27 -22.33 40.04 -97.07
CA ASN A 27 -23.12 39.46 -95.98
C ASN A 27 -23.28 37.95 -96.13
N ARG A 28 -23.41 37.44 -97.37
CA ARG A 28 -23.45 35.99 -97.62
C ARG A 28 -22.11 35.30 -97.38
N PHE A 29 -21.00 35.92 -97.79
CA PHE A 29 -19.67 35.36 -97.51
C PHE A 29 -19.41 35.27 -96.00
N LEU A 30 -19.75 36.34 -95.25
CA LEU A 30 -19.64 36.35 -93.79
C LEU A 30 -20.56 35.30 -93.13
N ASN A 31 -21.80 35.15 -93.62
CA ASN A 31 -22.72 34.12 -93.14
C ASN A 31 -22.23 32.70 -93.47
N GLN A 32 -21.63 32.48 -94.64
CA GLN A 32 -21.07 31.19 -95.01
C GLN A 32 -19.84 30.86 -94.15
N GLN A 33 -18.96 31.83 -93.90
CA GLN A 33 -17.81 31.66 -93.00
C GLN A 33 -18.27 31.31 -91.58
N SER A 34 -19.26 32.05 -91.04
CA SER A 34 -19.86 31.78 -89.73
C SER A 34 -20.49 30.38 -89.65
N GLN A 35 -21.16 29.91 -90.71
CA GLN A 35 -21.70 28.55 -90.76
C GLN A 35 -20.61 27.47 -90.73
N VAL A 36 -19.50 27.67 -91.46
CA VAL A 36 -18.37 26.74 -91.45
C VAL A 36 -17.72 26.68 -90.06
N ASP A 37 -17.56 27.82 -89.39
CA ASP A 37 -17.00 27.88 -88.03
C ASP A 37 -17.93 27.18 -87.01
N VAL A 38 -19.25 27.36 -87.13
CA VAL A 38 -20.25 26.67 -86.31
C VAL A 38 -20.27 25.16 -86.58
N GLU A 39 -20.15 24.72 -87.84
CA GLU A 39 -20.07 23.31 -88.20
C GLU A 39 -18.80 22.66 -87.62
N TYR A 40 -17.65 23.34 -87.71
CA TYR A 40 -16.39 22.90 -87.11
C TYR A 40 -16.48 22.79 -85.58
N LEU A 41 -17.03 23.81 -84.90
CA LEU A 41 -17.22 23.77 -83.45
C LEU A 41 -18.18 22.66 -83.02
N ASN A 42 -19.26 22.42 -83.78
CA ASN A 42 -20.19 21.32 -83.51
C ASN A 42 -19.53 19.94 -83.65
N ASP A 43 -18.67 19.75 -84.65
CA ASP A 43 -17.93 18.51 -84.81
C ASP A 43 -16.91 18.28 -83.68
N GLN A 44 -16.26 19.34 -83.20
CA GLN A 44 -15.40 19.26 -82.01
C GLN A 44 -16.21 18.95 -80.75
N LEU A 45 -17.38 19.57 -80.56
CA LEU A 45 -18.28 19.28 -79.45
C LEU A 45 -18.79 17.83 -79.50
N LYS A 46 -19.10 17.30 -80.68
CA LYS A 46 -19.49 15.88 -80.85
C LYS A 46 -18.35 14.94 -80.44
N LYS A 47 -17.11 15.21 -80.86
CA LYS A 47 -15.94 14.42 -80.47
C LYS A 47 -15.73 14.44 -78.96
N LEU A 48 -15.74 15.63 -78.35
CA LEU A 48 -15.57 15.78 -76.90
C LEU A 48 -16.70 15.10 -76.12
N ASN A 49 -17.95 15.21 -76.58
CA ASN A 49 -19.07 14.53 -75.93
C ASN A 49 -18.94 13.00 -75.99
N LYS A 50 -18.46 12.45 -77.11
CA LYS A 50 -18.18 11.02 -77.23
C LYS A 50 -17.11 10.58 -76.23
N GLU A 51 -16.01 11.33 -76.14
CA GLU A 51 -14.93 11.07 -75.18
C GLU A 51 -15.42 11.15 -73.73
N ILE A 52 -16.26 12.14 -73.39
CA ILE A 52 -16.87 12.26 -72.05
C ILE A 52 -17.73 11.03 -71.72
N ILE A 53 -18.51 10.51 -72.68
CA ILE A 53 -19.34 9.31 -72.46
C ILE A 53 -18.46 8.09 -72.24
N GLU A 54 -17.43 7.90 -73.05
CA GLU A 54 -16.48 6.79 -72.90
C GLU A 54 -15.74 6.85 -71.55
N LEU A 55 -15.25 8.04 -71.16
CA LEU A 55 -14.62 8.25 -69.86
C LEU A 55 -15.57 7.98 -68.69
N LYS A 56 -16.86 8.34 -68.82
CA LYS A 56 -17.88 8.03 -67.81
C LYS A 56 -18.11 6.53 -67.68
N ASP A 57 -18.22 5.79 -68.79
CA ASP A 57 -18.38 4.33 -68.76
C ASP A 57 -17.17 3.64 -68.12
N VAL A 58 -15.96 4.08 -68.48
CA VAL A 58 -14.71 3.60 -67.87
C VAL A 58 -14.67 3.91 -66.36
N ASN A 59 -15.08 5.10 -65.94
CA ASN A 59 -15.14 5.49 -64.53
C ASN A 59 -16.11 4.60 -63.73
N VAL A 60 -17.30 4.32 -64.28
CA VAL A 60 -18.28 3.42 -63.66
C VAL A 60 -17.71 2.01 -63.52
N LYS A 61 -17.04 1.47 -64.55
CA LYS A 61 -16.39 0.15 -64.48
C LYS A 61 -15.29 0.10 -63.42
N PHE A 62 -14.44 1.13 -63.34
CA PHE A 62 -13.43 1.21 -62.28
C PHE A 62 -14.03 1.27 -60.89
N LYS A 63 -15.09 2.07 -60.71
CA LYS A 63 -15.80 2.18 -59.43
C LYS A 63 -16.40 0.85 -58.99
N ASN A 64 -17.00 0.09 -59.92
CA ASN A 64 -17.53 -1.25 -59.64
C ASN A 64 -16.40 -2.21 -59.25
N LYS A 65 -15.28 -2.20 -59.98
CA LYS A 65 -14.11 -3.04 -59.67
C LYS A 65 -13.51 -2.73 -58.31
N ILE A 66 -13.44 -1.45 -57.93
CA ILE A 66 -12.99 -1.02 -56.59
C ILE A 66 -13.95 -1.54 -55.51
N ASN A 67 -15.27 -1.42 -55.71
CA ASN A 67 -16.25 -1.92 -54.75
C ASN A 67 -16.19 -3.43 -54.57
N GLU A 68 -16.06 -4.20 -55.66
CA GLU A 68 -15.88 -5.64 -55.60
C GLU A 68 -14.59 -6.04 -54.86
N GLN A 69 -13.51 -5.30 -55.09
CA GLN A 69 -12.24 -5.53 -54.41
C GLN A 69 -12.34 -5.23 -52.91
N ASN A 70 -12.97 -4.11 -52.53
CA ASN A 70 -13.21 -3.76 -51.13
C ASN A 70 -14.08 -4.80 -50.41
N LEU A 71 -15.09 -5.34 -51.10
CA LEU A 71 -15.93 -6.40 -50.53
C LEU A 71 -15.12 -7.69 -50.29
N LYS A 72 -14.27 -8.08 -51.25
CA LYS A 72 -13.37 -9.23 -51.10
C LYS A 72 -12.39 -9.03 -49.95
N GLU A 73 -11.79 -7.85 -49.84
CA GLU A 73 -10.88 -7.50 -48.74
C GLU A 73 -11.57 -7.55 -47.39
N ALA A 74 -12.78 -7.00 -47.27
CA ALA A 74 -13.58 -7.09 -46.04
C ALA A 74 -13.88 -8.55 -45.64
N MET A 75 -14.23 -9.41 -46.61
CA MET A 75 -14.44 -10.83 -46.34
C MET A 75 -13.16 -11.55 -45.89
N LEU A 76 -12.01 -11.21 -46.49
CA LEU A 76 -10.71 -11.78 -46.10
C LEU A 76 -10.30 -11.31 -44.70
N ALA A 77 -10.47 -10.03 -44.39
CA ALA A 77 -10.21 -9.47 -43.06
C ALA A 77 -11.06 -10.19 -41.99
N GLY A 78 -12.37 -10.38 -42.23
CA GLY A 78 -13.22 -11.11 -41.29
C GLY A 78 -12.88 -12.61 -41.17
N LYS A 79 -12.30 -13.23 -42.21
CA LYS A 79 -11.77 -14.61 -42.11
C LYS A 79 -10.49 -14.65 -41.27
N LEU A 80 -9.61 -13.67 -41.43
CA LEU A 80 -8.40 -13.54 -40.63
C LEU A 80 -8.74 -13.34 -39.16
N GLU A 81 -9.66 -12.43 -38.84
CA GLU A 81 -10.10 -12.18 -37.47
C GLU A 81 -10.68 -13.44 -36.79
N ARG A 82 -11.49 -14.24 -37.51
CA ARG A 82 -11.97 -15.52 -36.99
C ARG A 82 -10.84 -16.51 -36.73
N LYS A 83 -9.81 -16.53 -37.59
CA LYS A 83 -8.64 -17.38 -37.39
C LYS A 83 -7.80 -16.92 -36.20
N ASP A 84 -7.65 -15.62 -36.00
CA ASP A 84 -6.98 -15.06 -34.82
C ASP A 84 -7.74 -15.37 -33.53
N GLN A 85 -9.07 -15.31 -33.54
CA GLN A 85 -9.91 -15.75 -32.42
C GLN A 85 -9.71 -17.24 -32.12
N GLU A 86 -9.74 -18.11 -33.13
CA GLU A 86 -9.51 -19.55 -32.98
C GLU A 86 -8.11 -19.85 -32.41
N ILE A 87 -7.07 -19.13 -32.86
CA ILE A 87 -5.72 -19.25 -32.31
C ILE A 87 -5.68 -18.85 -30.83
N ASN A 88 -6.33 -17.74 -30.47
CA ASN A 88 -6.38 -17.29 -29.08
C ASN A 88 -7.12 -18.30 -28.17
N ASP A 89 -8.22 -18.88 -28.64
CA ASP A 89 -8.95 -19.91 -27.90
C ASP A 89 -8.10 -21.18 -27.70
N LEU A 90 -7.36 -21.61 -28.73
CA LEU A 90 -6.43 -22.74 -28.63
C LEU A 90 -5.27 -22.45 -27.69
N LEU A 91 -4.74 -21.21 -27.68
CA LEU A 91 -3.70 -20.79 -26.73
C LEU A 91 -4.21 -20.80 -25.28
N ALA A 92 -5.45 -20.36 -25.05
CA ALA A 92 -6.08 -20.43 -23.74
C ALA A 92 -6.23 -21.89 -23.26
N GLN A 93 -6.77 -22.78 -24.11
CA GLN A 93 -6.86 -24.21 -23.80
C GLN A 93 -5.50 -24.83 -23.50
N LEU A 94 -4.47 -24.47 -24.29
CA LEU A 94 -3.11 -24.96 -24.09
C LEU A 94 -2.53 -24.49 -22.76
N HIS A 95 -2.78 -23.23 -22.38
CA HIS A 95 -2.39 -22.69 -21.08
C HIS A 95 -3.07 -23.45 -19.94
N ASP A 96 -4.38 -23.69 -20.03
CA ASP A 96 -5.12 -24.43 -18.99
C ASP A 96 -4.62 -25.88 -18.87
N ILE A 97 -4.38 -26.55 -19.99
CA ILE A 97 -3.78 -27.90 -20.01
C ILE A 97 -2.38 -27.87 -19.39
N LYS A 98 -1.55 -26.86 -19.69
CA LYS A 98 -0.21 -26.72 -19.07
C LYS A 98 -0.30 -26.51 -17.56
N GLN A 99 -1.29 -25.76 -17.07
CA GLN A 99 -1.52 -25.61 -15.64
C GLN A 99 -1.93 -26.93 -14.99
N LEU A 100 -2.77 -27.73 -15.66
CA LEU A 100 -3.16 -29.06 -15.20
C LEU A 100 -2.01 -30.09 -15.30
N GLN A 101 -1.14 -29.97 -16.30
CA GLN A 101 0.02 -30.84 -16.54
C GLN A 101 1.27 -30.48 -15.73
N MET A 102 1.22 -29.38 -14.98
CA MET A 102 2.21 -29.05 -13.95
C MET A 102 1.65 -29.39 -12.55
N PRO A 103 1.36 -30.66 -12.21
CA PRO A 103 1.19 -31.00 -10.81
C PRO A 103 2.46 -30.60 -10.05
N SER A 104 2.27 -29.99 -8.88
CA SER A 104 3.37 -29.77 -7.94
C SER A 104 4.13 -31.10 -7.76
N SER A 105 5.45 -31.07 -7.56
CA SER A 105 6.24 -32.29 -7.32
C SER A 105 5.64 -33.17 -6.21
N VAL A 106 4.93 -32.55 -5.26
CA VAL A 106 4.16 -33.18 -4.19
C VAL A 106 2.97 -34.00 -4.72
N GLN A 107 2.25 -33.51 -5.73
CA GLN A 107 1.11 -34.21 -6.34
C GLN A 107 1.56 -35.40 -7.20
N LEU A 108 2.69 -35.28 -7.89
CA LEU A 108 3.31 -36.40 -8.62
C LEU A 108 3.78 -37.51 -7.67
N GLN A 109 4.36 -37.14 -6.52
CA GLN A 109 4.71 -38.10 -5.47
C GLN A 109 3.46 -38.77 -4.86
N SER A 110 2.35 -38.05 -4.70
CA SER A 110 1.09 -38.64 -4.20
C SER A 110 0.31 -39.46 -5.24
N CYS A 111 0.52 -39.26 -6.54
CA CYS A 111 -0.05 -40.12 -7.58
C CYS A 111 0.79 -41.39 -7.83
N THR A 112 2.08 -41.37 -7.51
CA THR A 112 2.97 -42.53 -7.69
C THR A 112 3.02 -43.45 -6.47
N LEU A 113 2.68 -42.94 -5.28
CA LEU A 113 2.42 -43.72 -4.09
C LEU A 113 0.91 -43.83 -3.89
N ASP A 114 0.38 -45.05 -3.90
CA ASP A 114 -1.03 -45.28 -3.55
C ASP A 114 -1.40 -44.52 -2.25
N PRO A 115 -2.52 -43.78 -2.19
CA PRO A 115 -2.87 -42.99 -1.01
C PRO A 115 -2.86 -43.78 0.29
N ALA A 116 -3.24 -45.07 0.28
CA ALA A 116 -3.18 -45.90 1.48
C ALA A 116 -1.72 -46.22 1.87
N VAL A 117 -0.85 -46.49 0.89
CA VAL A 117 0.60 -46.67 1.10
C VAL A 117 1.24 -45.40 1.69
N ASN A 118 0.87 -44.21 1.20
CA ASN A 118 1.39 -42.95 1.74
C ASN A 118 0.99 -42.74 3.21
N VAL A 119 -0.26 -43.03 3.57
CA VAL A 119 -0.73 -42.97 4.97
C VAL A 119 0.04 -43.96 5.85
N VAL A 120 0.29 -45.17 5.35
CA VAL A 120 1.08 -46.17 6.09
C VAL A 120 2.53 -45.69 6.27
N ILE A 121 3.17 -45.12 5.26
CA ILE A 121 4.54 -44.58 5.36
C ILE A 121 4.59 -43.41 6.35
N GLN A 122 3.61 -42.52 6.33
CA GLN A 122 3.52 -41.41 7.30
C GLN A 122 3.38 -41.92 8.73
N ASN A 123 2.50 -42.89 8.95
CA ASN A 123 2.33 -43.52 10.26
C ASN A 123 3.61 -44.22 10.72
N LEU A 124 4.25 -45.01 9.85
CA LEU A 124 5.52 -45.67 10.15
C LEU A 124 6.65 -44.67 10.46
N THR A 125 6.68 -43.54 9.76
CA THR A 125 7.68 -42.48 10.00
C THR A 125 7.48 -41.86 11.39
N LYS A 126 6.23 -41.56 11.74
CA LYS A 126 5.87 -41.02 13.06
C LYS A 126 6.16 -42.02 14.18
N ASP A 127 5.82 -43.28 13.98
CA ASP A 127 6.08 -44.35 14.94
C ASP A 127 7.58 -44.55 15.13
N LEU A 128 8.36 -44.50 14.04
CA LEU A 128 9.81 -44.60 14.07
C LEU A 128 10.47 -43.42 14.82
N GLU A 129 9.97 -42.21 14.64
CA GLU A 129 10.43 -41.02 15.38
C GLU A 129 10.12 -41.16 16.88
N THR A 130 8.89 -41.56 17.21
CA THR A 130 8.47 -41.84 18.60
C THR A 130 9.34 -42.92 19.24
N CYS A 131 9.66 -43.99 18.52
CA CYS A 131 10.52 -45.07 19.01
C CYS A 131 11.97 -44.60 19.21
N LYS A 132 12.49 -43.73 18.35
CA LYS A 132 13.83 -43.14 18.50
C LYS A 132 13.93 -42.28 19.74
N ASP A 133 12.92 -41.45 20.01
CA ASP A 133 12.89 -40.61 21.20
C ASP A 133 12.80 -41.46 22.48
N ALA A 134 11.93 -42.48 22.48
CA ALA A 134 11.82 -43.43 23.58
C ALA A 134 13.15 -44.19 23.81
N LEU A 135 13.83 -44.61 22.74
CA LEU A 135 15.15 -45.26 22.82
C LEU A 135 16.19 -44.32 23.42
N LYS A 136 16.22 -43.05 22.98
CA LYS A 136 17.15 -42.05 23.49
C LYS A 136 16.93 -41.81 24.98
N LEU A 137 15.68 -41.64 25.41
CA LEU A 137 15.34 -41.50 26.83
C LEU A 137 15.70 -42.76 27.64
N ALA A 138 15.46 -43.96 27.09
CA ALA A 138 15.86 -45.21 27.74
C ALA A 138 17.39 -45.35 27.86
N GLN A 139 18.15 -44.89 26.85
CA GLN A 139 19.61 -44.83 26.89
C GLN A 139 20.10 -43.83 27.93
N GLU A 140 19.55 -42.61 27.95
CA GLU A 140 19.86 -41.59 28.97
C GLU A 140 19.54 -42.10 30.38
N ASN A 141 18.41 -42.78 30.57
CA ASN A 141 18.05 -43.40 31.85
C ASN A 141 18.97 -44.56 32.22
N LEU A 142 19.40 -45.38 31.26
CA LEU A 142 20.38 -46.44 31.50
C LEU A 142 21.74 -45.87 31.88
N GLU A 143 22.18 -44.79 31.22
CA GLU A 143 23.40 -44.06 31.57
C GLU A 143 23.30 -43.42 32.96
N ALA A 144 22.15 -42.83 33.29
CA ALA A 144 21.87 -42.30 34.62
C ALA A 144 21.83 -43.40 35.69
N SER A 145 21.30 -44.59 35.34
CA SER A 145 21.21 -45.76 36.23
C SER A 145 22.58 -46.40 36.47
N LYS A 146 23.54 -46.23 35.55
CA LYS A 146 24.96 -46.54 35.76
C LYS A 146 25.63 -45.48 36.64
N PHE A 147 25.04 -45.14 37.77
CA PHE A 147 25.67 -44.32 38.80
C PHE A 147 26.86 -45.08 39.38
N THR A 148 28.01 -44.99 38.70
CA THR A 148 29.27 -45.55 39.18
C THR A 148 29.91 -44.52 40.09
N PRO A 149 30.38 -44.91 41.31
CA PRO A 149 31.08 -44.02 42.24
C PRO A 149 32.27 -43.27 41.61
N ASP A 150 32.84 -43.82 40.53
CA ASP A 150 33.95 -43.23 39.80
C ASP A 150 33.58 -42.27 38.66
N SER A 151 32.30 -42.15 38.30
CA SER A 151 31.85 -41.22 37.26
C SER A 151 32.11 -39.78 37.70
N GLN A 152 32.71 -38.96 36.82
CA GLN A 152 32.99 -37.55 37.09
C GLN A 152 31.72 -36.77 37.47
N LEU A 153 30.58 -37.12 36.87
CA LEU A 153 29.30 -36.48 37.16
C LEU A 153 28.77 -36.91 38.54
N GLY A 154 28.90 -38.19 38.88
CA GLY A 154 28.57 -38.71 40.21
C GLY A 154 29.42 -38.09 41.32
N LYS A 155 30.74 -37.93 41.10
CA LYS A 155 31.65 -37.25 42.03
C LYS A 155 31.24 -35.79 42.27
N ARG A 156 30.90 -35.05 41.20
CA ARG A 156 30.42 -33.66 41.31
C ARG A 156 29.10 -33.57 42.08
N LEU A 157 28.17 -34.51 41.84
CA LEU A 157 26.89 -34.54 42.55
C LEU A 157 27.08 -34.80 44.05
N VAL A 158 27.90 -35.80 44.41
CA VAL A 158 28.20 -36.12 45.80
C VAL A 158 28.90 -34.96 46.51
N GLU A 159 29.85 -34.30 45.84
CA GLU A 159 30.49 -33.10 46.39
C GLU A 159 29.47 -31.98 46.64
N LYS A 160 28.55 -31.75 45.69
CA LYS A 160 27.49 -30.75 45.84
C LYS A 160 26.54 -31.10 47.00
N ILE A 161 26.19 -32.37 47.18
CA ILE A 161 25.38 -32.84 48.30
C ILE A 161 26.09 -32.58 49.64
N ARG A 162 27.40 -32.88 49.73
CA ARG A 162 28.19 -32.62 50.95
C ARG A 162 28.24 -31.13 51.29
N VAL A 163 28.43 -30.26 50.29
CA VAL A 163 28.42 -28.81 50.49
C VAL A 163 27.06 -28.35 51.02
N LEU A 164 25.96 -28.80 50.42
CA LEU A 164 24.60 -28.45 50.86
C LEU A 164 24.28 -28.97 52.27
N GLN A 165 24.78 -30.16 52.63
CA GLN A 165 24.63 -30.68 53.99
C GLN A 165 25.34 -29.79 55.01
N LYS A 166 26.58 -29.37 54.72
CA LYS A 166 27.33 -28.46 55.58
C LYS A 166 26.63 -27.10 55.73
N GLU A 167 26.14 -26.53 54.63
CA GLU A 167 25.37 -25.28 54.65
C GLU A 167 24.10 -25.41 55.51
N ASN A 168 23.36 -26.52 55.39
CA ASN A 168 22.19 -26.79 56.22
C ASN A 168 22.54 -26.95 57.71
N GLU A 169 23.69 -27.57 58.02
CA GLU A 169 24.18 -27.69 59.40
C GLU A 169 24.52 -26.30 59.98
N GLU A 170 25.17 -25.44 59.20
CA GLU A 170 25.48 -24.05 59.58
C GLU A 170 24.21 -23.22 59.79
N LEU A 171 23.23 -23.30 58.88
CA LEU A 171 21.91 -22.68 59.05
C LEU A 171 21.22 -23.18 60.33
N GLY A 172 21.24 -24.49 60.56
CA GLY A 172 20.70 -25.10 61.78
C GLY A 172 21.43 -24.63 63.04
N GLN A 173 22.74 -24.40 62.97
CA GLN A 173 23.51 -23.86 64.08
C GLN A 173 23.20 -22.38 64.34
N MET A 174 22.99 -21.57 63.31
CA MET A 174 22.54 -20.18 63.47
C MET A 174 21.15 -20.09 64.11
N ILE A 175 20.25 -21.00 63.74
CA ILE A 175 18.93 -21.12 64.39
C ILE A 175 19.09 -21.56 65.85
N LYS A 176 19.88 -22.62 66.12
CA LYS A 176 20.11 -23.13 67.49
C LYS A 176 20.78 -22.12 68.42
N THR A 177 21.73 -21.34 67.90
CA THR A 177 22.40 -20.29 68.68
C THR A 177 21.48 -19.08 68.94
N GLY A 178 20.30 -19.05 68.31
CA GLY A 178 19.33 -17.98 68.47
C GLY A 178 19.86 -16.62 68.05
N SER A 179 20.95 -16.58 67.24
CA SER A 179 21.62 -15.34 66.86
C SER A 179 20.66 -14.41 66.13
N ILE A 180 19.79 -14.97 65.29
CA ILE A 180 18.74 -14.24 64.56
C ILE A 180 17.73 -13.65 65.54
N ALA A 181 17.19 -14.46 66.45
CA ALA A 181 16.21 -14.00 67.45
C ALA A 181 16.77 -12.93 68.40
N LYS A 182 18.06 -13.02 68.77
CA LYS A 182 18.74 -11.98 69.56
C LYS A 182 18.84 -10.65 68.79
N LEU A 183 19.27 -10.70 67.53
CA LEU A 183 19.36 -9.51 66.67
C LEU A 183 17.98 -8.87 66.44
N GLU A 184 16.94 -9.69 66.22
CA GLU A 184 15.56 -9.20 66.09
C GLU A 184 15.05 -8.53 67.37
N SER A 185 15.34 -9.11 68.54
CA SER A 185 14.98 -8.51 69.83
C SER A 185 15.72 -7.19 70.08
N GLU A 186 17.02 -7.11 69.79
CA GLU A 186 17.79 -5.86 69.92
C GLU A 186 17.28 -4.79 68.97
N LEU A 187 16.92 -5.16 67.74
CA LEU A 187 16.37 -4.25 66.75
C LEU A 187 15.01 -3.71 67.18
N SER A 188 14.13 -4.56 67.72
CA SER A 188 12.84 -4.14 68.28
C SER A 188 13.00 -3.19 69.45
N LEU A 189 13.96 -3.45 70.35
CA LEU A 189 14.25 -2.55 71.47
C LEU A 189 14.77 -1.19 70.99
N LYS A 190 15.66 -1.17 70.00
CA LYS A 190 16.15 0.08 69.39
C LYS A 190 15.00 0.87 68.76
N GLN A 191 14.06 0.22 68.09
CA GLN A 191 12.88 0.89 67.52
C GLN A 191 12.03 1.53 68.62
N SER A 192 11.76 0.81 69.71
CA SER A 192 11.01 1.35 70.85
C SER A 192 11.69 2.57 71.49
N VAL A 193 13.02 2.59 71.58
CA VAL A 193 13.77 3.74 72.09
C VAL A 193 13.62 4.94 71.16
N ILE A 194 13.75 4.73 69.84
CA ILE A 194 13.56 5.79 68.84
C ILE A 194 12.14 6.37 68.94
N ASP A 195 11.11 5.52 69.00
CA ASP A 195 9.72 5.96 69.10
C ASP A 195 9.48 6.77 70.38
N SER A 196 10.02 6.32 71.53
CA SER A 196 9.93 7.07 72.79
C SER A 196 10.65 8.42 72.73
N SER A 197 11.81 8.48 72.08
CA SER A 197 12.57 9.71 71.89
C SER A 197 11.81 10.70 71.00
N ASN A 198 11.11 10.21 69.97
CA ASN A 198 10.30 11.06 69.11
C ASN A 198 9.13 11.66 69.88
N ILE A 199 8.45 10.89 70.74
CA ILE A 199 7.37 11.39 71.60
C ILE A 199 7.89 12.48 72.55
N ILE A 200 9.05 12.27 73.18
CA ILE A 200 9.65 13.27 74.07
C ILE A 200 9.98 14.55 73.29
N LEU A 201 10.60 14.41 72.10
CA LEU A 201 10.92 15.55 71.25
C LEU A 201 9.67 16.32 70.80
N GLU A 202 8.56 15.62 70.53
CA GLU A 202 7.29 16.25 70.18
C GLU A 202 6.68 16.99 71.37
N GLY A 203 6.73 16.41 72.57
CA GLY A 203 6.32 17.08 73.81
C GLY A 203 7.13 18.36 74.09
N MET A 204 8.46 18.29 73.99
CA MET A 204 9.33 19.47 74.18
C MET A 204 9.08 20.57 73.15
N LYS A 205 8.73 20.22 71.91
CA LYS A 205 8.35 21.21 70.90
C LYS A 205 7.06 21.93 71.27
N SER A 206 6.06 21.19 71.73
CA SER A 206 4.79 21.78 72.20
C SER A 206 5.02 22.74 73.37
N GLU A 207 5.85 22.36 74.34
CA GLU A 207 6.21 23.23 75.48
C GLU A 207 6.92 24.51 75.00
N LEU A 208 7.82 24.40 74.02
CA LEU A 208 8.50 25.56 73.45
C LEU A 208 7.53 26.49 72.71
N GLU A 209 6.56 25.95 71.98
CA GLU A 209 5.51 26.73 71.31
C GLU A 209 4.64 27.49 72.32
N GLU A 210 4.29 26.87 73.45
CA GLU A 210 3.57 27.53 74.54
C GLU A 210 4.39 28.67 75.18
N ASP A 211 5.68 28.43 75.43
CA ASP A 211 6.60 29.45 75.94
C ASP A 211 6.74 30.63 74.97
N GLU A 212 6.81 30.38 73.66
CA GLU A 212 6.83 31.42 72.63
C GLU A 212 5.56 32.28 72.65
N GLU A 213 4.37 31.67 72.79
CA GLU A 213 3.11 32.39 72.90
C GLU A 213 3.07 33.28 74.15
N ILE A 214 3.53 32.75 75.29
CA ILE A 214 3.63 33.50 76.54
C ILE A 214 4.59 34.69 76.39
N ILE A 215 5.75 34.48 75.77
CA ILE A 215 6.73 35.55 75.52
C ILE A 215 6.10 36.66 74.67
N CYS A 216 5.42 36.33 73.56
CA CYS A 216 4.73 37.33 72.74
C CYS A 216 3.66 38.10 73.53
N GLY A 217 2.90 37.42 74.39
CA GLY A 217 1.92 38.05 75.28
C GLY A 217 2.57 39.03 76.25
N LEU A 218 3.69 38.63 76.88
CA LEU A 218 4.45 39.48 77.78
C LEU A 218 5.07 40.69 77.06
N GLU A 219 5.59 40.51 75.85
CA GLU A 219 6.13 41.60 75.01
C GLU A 219 5.06 42.65 74.69
N LEU A 220 3.83 42.23 74.39
CA LEU A 220 2.69 43.13 74.17
C LEU A 220 2.35 43.94 75.43
N VAL A 221 2.30 43.29 76.59
CA VAL A 221 2.02 43.94 77.88
C VAL A 221 3.11 44.97 78.21
N ILE A 222 4.38 44.61 78.06
CA ILE A 222 5.52 45.52 78.28
C ILE A 222 5.44 46.73 77.35
N THR A 223 5.09 46.52 76.08
CA THR A 223 4.95 47.61 75.10
C THR A 223 3.83 48.57 75.49
N ASN A 224 2.68 48.05 75.93
CA ASN A 224 1.57 48.87 76.40
C ASN A 224 1.94 49.69 77.64
N LEU A 225 2.54 49.07 78.65
CA LEU A 225 3.00 49.76 79.86
C LEU A 225 4.07 50.82 79.54
N THR A 226 4.98 50.54 78.61
CA THR A 226 5.99 51.51 78.16
C THR A 226 5.35 52.71 77.46
N ASN A 227 4.30 52.48 76.66
CA ASN A 227 3.54 53.55 76.01
C ASN A 227 2.76 54.40 77.02
N GLU A 228 2.08 53.78 77.99
CA GLU A 228 1.37 54.49 79.06
C GLU A 228 2.33 55.35 79.88
N LEU A 229 3.47 54.78 80.30
CA LEU A 229 4.49 55.51 81.05
C LEU A 229 5.02 56.71 80.23
N ARG A 230 5.27 56.52 78.92
CA ARG A 230 5.66 57.61 78.02
C ARG A 230 4.60 58.71 77.94
N LEU A 231 3.31 58.35 77.85
CA LEU A 231 2.22 59.32 77.83
C LEU A 231 2.13 60.09 79.15
N SER A 232 2.25 59.41 80.29
CA SER A 232 2.26 60.04 81.62
C SER A 232 3.45 60.98 81.78
N VAL A 233 4.66 60.58 81.34
CA VAL A 233 5.86 61.44 81.35
C VAL A 233 5.61 62.70 80.52
N ASN A 234 5.14 62.55 79.26
CA ASN A 234 4.81 63.70 78.41
C ASN A 234 3.76 64.62 79.05
N HIS A 235 2.76 64.07 79.75
CA HIS A 235 1.74 64.87 80.43
C HIS A 235 2.32 65.64 81.63
N VAL A 236 3.21 65.03 82.41
CA VAL A 236 3.94 65.73 83.48
C VAL A 236 4.80 66.85 82.91
N ASP A 237 5.50 66.61 81.79
CA ASP A 237 6.32 67.63 81.12
C ASP A 237 5.47 68.81 80.63
N LEU A 238 4.28 68.56 80.07
CA LEU A 238 3.30 69.59 79.69
C LEU A 238 2.84 70.43 80.89
N LEU A 239 2.46 69.78 82.00
CA LEU A 239 2.03 70.48 83.22
C LEU A 239 3.17 71.31 83.84
N GLN A 240 4.42 70.87 83.74
CA GLN A 240 5.59 71.64 84.20
C GLN A 240 5.87 72.87 83.31
N GLN A 241 5.45 72.86 82.04
CA GLN A 241 5.56 74.02 81.15
C GLN A 241 4.44 75.06 81.35
N GLU A 242 3.29 74.67 81.91
CA GLU A 242 2.15 75.55 82.20
C GLU A 242 2.24 76.28 83.57
N LEU A 243 3.29 76.00 84.37
CA LEU A 243 3.61 76.63 85.67
C LEU A 243 4.81 77.59 85.56
#